data_AF-A0A8J7YNI1-F1
#
_entry.id   AF-A0A8J7YNI1-F1
#
_cell.length_a   1.000
_cell.length_b   1.000
_cell.length_c   1.000
_cell.angle_alpha   90.00
_cell.angle_beta   90.00
_cell.angle_gamma   90.00
#
_symmetry.space_group_name_H-M   'P 1'
#
loop_
_entity.id
_entity.type
_entity.pdbx_description
1 polymer ?
#
loop_
_entity_poly.entity_id
_entity_poly.type
_entity_poly.pdbx_seq_one_letter_code
_entity_poly.pdbx_strand_id
1 'polypeptide(L)'
;LVNDEMEINMVRSTMQLVAAVLGGVQSIEVRGGVHPSLRDQRVARTLLMIHRIVGNESGIADTIDPVAGSYYIESRTDEIERSVNSLLGRIEEHGGIDKAIKSGMIQSEVKKSREKLLHEMKEGRRLLVGYNILRDGRRKIDILREPVSPSFRLMDRSGVASEKCLSDIASSEPSSGAAMDALIKAFRHGHSIGEVTSAICLM
;
A
#
# COMPACT_ATOMS: atom_id res chain seq x y z
N LEU A 1 -5.22 -5.41 10.29
CA LEU A 1 -5.17 -4.79 11.63
C LEU A 1 -6.59 -4.59 12.12
N VAL A 2 -6.82 -4.63 13.43
CA VAL A 2 -8.17 -4.53 14.03
C VAL A 2 -8.40 -3.10 14.52
N ASN A 3 -9.63 -2.61 14.42
CA ASN A 3 -10.00 -1.30 14.97
C ASN A 3 -9.87 -1.32 16.50
N ASP A 4 -9.49 -0.19 17.08
CA ASP A 4 -9.50 0.02 18.54
C ASP A 4 -8.53 -0.85 19.38
N GLU A 5 -7.65 -1.63 18.75
CA GLU A 5 -6.68 -2.53 19.42
C GLU A 5 -5.22 -2.22 19.02
N MET A 6 -4.75 -1.02 19.37
CA MET A 6 -3.45 -0.52 18.92
C MET A 6 -2.27 -1.36 19.42
N GLU A 7 -2.27 -1.73 20.70
CA GLU A 7 -1.18 -2.50 21.32
C GLU A 7 -1.05 -3.89 20.67
N ILE A 8 -2.18 -4.57 20.46
CA ILE A 8 -2.21 -5.88 19.77
C ILE A 8 -1.77 -5.73 18.31
N ASN A 9 -2.15 -4.64 17.65
CA ASN A 9 -1.70 -4.35 16.29
C ASN A 9 -0.19 -4.13 16.22
N MET A 10 0.43 -3.46 17.20
CA MET A 10 1.90 -3.31 17.22
C MET A 10 2.60 -4.67 17.26
N VAL A 11 2.12 -5.61 18.08
CA VAL A 11 2.67 -6.98 18.13
C VAL A 11 2.54 -7.68 16.78
N ARG A 12 1.37 -7.62 16.14
CA ARG A 12 1.15 -8.19 14.80
C ARG A 12 2.10 -7.58 13.77
N SER A 13 2.25 -6.27 13.81
CA SER A 13 3.08 -5.53 12.86
C SER A 13 4.56 -5.83 13.05
N THR A 14 5.02 -6.06 14.28
CA THR A 14 6.38 -6.57 14.54
C THR A 14 6.59 -7.95 13.92
N MET A 15 5.64 -8.88 14.08
CA MET A 15 5.73 -10.21 13.47
C MET A 15 5.74 -10.13 11.93
N GLN A 16 4.93 -9.25 11.35
CA GLN A 16 4.91 -9.00 9.91
C GLN A 16 6.22 -8.39 9.42
N LEU A 17 6.80 -7.45 10.16
CA LEU A 17 8.10 -6.87 9.85
C LEU A 17 9.18 -7.95 9.84
N VAL A 18 9.26 -8.77 10.89
CA VAL A 18 10.22 -9.89 10.96
C VAL A 18 10.06 -10.80 9.75
N ALA A 19 8.85 -11.22 9.41
CA ALA A 19 8.60 -12.07 8.24
C ALA A 19 9.05 -11.40 6.93
N ALA A 20 8.84 -10.09 6.79
CA ALA A 20 9.25 -9.35 5.59
C ALA A 20 10.77 -9.17 5.49
N VAL A 21 11.45 -8.94 6.61
CA VAL A 21 12.93 -8.88 6.64
C VAL A 21 13.52 -10.25 6.28
N LEU A 22 12.96 -11.33 6.83
CA LEU A 22 13.36 -12.70 6.45
C LEU A 22 13.12 -12.97 4.96
N GLY A 23 12.08 -12.39 4.36
CA GLY A 23 11.80 -12.45 2.93
C GLY A 23 12.68 -11.54 2.05
N GLY A 24 13.64 -10.80 2.63
CA GLY A 24 14.60 -9.99 1.87
C GLY A 24 14.03 -8.69 1.27
N VAL A 25 13.01 -8.10 1.91
CA VAL A 25 12.39 -6.86 1.42
C VAL A 25 13.38 -5.67 1.41
N GLN A 26 13.33 -4.82 0.38
CA GLN A 26 14.19 -3.64 0.26
C GLN A 26 13.62 -2.39 0.96
N SER A 27 12.29 -2.31 1.06
CA SER A 27 11.61 -1.22 1.75
C SER A 27 10.29 -1.72 2.35
N ILE A 28 9.96 -1.27 3.55
CA ILE A 28 8.72 -1.66 4.21
C ILE A 28 8.20 -0.52 5.09
N GLU A 29 6.87 -0.36 5.07
CA GLU A 29 6.15 0.52 5.97
C GLU A 29 5.40 -0.33 7.01
N VAL A 30 5.63 -0.05 8.29
CA VAL A 30 4.97 -0.75 9.40
C VAL A 30 3.89 0.15 9.99
N ARG A 31 2.68 -0.38 10.17
CA ARG A 31 1.51 0.38 10.67
C ARG A 31 1.03 -0.12 12.02
N GLY A 32 0.65 0.78 12.91
CA GLY A 32 0.12 0.45 14.25
C GLY A 32 -1.42 0.40 14.34
N GLY A 33 -2.13 0.74 13.27
CA GLY A 33 -3.59 0.79 13.25
C GLY A 33 -4.15 1.12 11.88
N VAL A 34 -5.48 1.20 11.79
CA VAL A 34 -6.20 1.41 10.53
C VAL A 34 -6.55 2.87 10.23
N HIS A 35 -6.55 3.75 11.24
CA HIS A 35 -7.07 5.11 11.08
C HIS A 35 -5.94 6.09 10.71
N PRO A 36 -6.08 6.91 9.64
CA PRO A 36 -5.09 7.91 9.22
C PRO A 36 -4.80 9.02 10.25
N SER A 37 -5.66 9.18 11.25
CA SER A 37 -5.55 10.16 12.34
C SER A 37 -4.63 9.71 13.46
N LEU A 38 -4.14 8.47 13.41
CA LEU A 38 -3.12 7.95 14.31
C LEU A 38 -1.72 8.49 13.94
N ARG A 39 -1.63 9.77 13.58
CA ARG A 39 -0.38 10.53 13.53
C ARG A 39 0.05 10.99 14.93
N ASP A 40 -0.28 10.22 15.96
CA ASP A 40 0.31 10.45 17.29
C ASP A 40 1.82 10.20 17.15
N GLN A 41 2.61 11.22 17.46
CA GLN A 41 4.08 11.16 17.41
C GLN A 41 4.63 10.00 18.24
N ARG A 42 3.94 9.60 19.32
CA ARG A 42 4.30 8.45 20.15
C ARG A 42 4.17 7.15 19.38
N VAL A 43 3.10 6.97 18.60
CA VAL A 43 2.88 5.78 17.77
C VAL A 43 3.93 5.70 16.67
N ALA A 44 4.17 6.81 15.96
CA ALA A 44 5.20 6.88 14.94
C ALA A 44 6.60 6.56 15.51
N ARG A 45 6.92 7.10 16.69
CA ARG A 45 8.17 6.80 17.39
C ARG A 45 8.27 5.32 17.76
N THR A 46 7.22 4.71 18.30
CA THR A 46 7.22 3.28 18.65
C THR A 46 7.41 2.41 17.42
N LEU A 47 6.73 2.70 16.31
CA LEU A 47 6.91 1.98 15.05
C LEU A 47 8.35 2.09 14.52
N LEU A 48 8.96 3.28 14.61
CA LEU A 48 10.38 3.46 14.27
C LEU A 48 11.30 2.64 15.18
N MET A 49 11.00 2.55 16.49
CA MET A 49 11.78 1.73 17.40
C MET A 49 11.64 0.25 17.08
N ILE A 50 10.45 -0.23 16.70
CA ILE A 50 10.25 -1.61 16.22
C ILE A 50 11.17 -1.91 15.04
N HIS A 51 11.26 -1.00 14.05
CA HIS A 51 12.21 -1.15 12.94
C HIS A 51 13.66 -1.26 13.41
N ARG A 52 14.08 -0.43 14.36
CA ARG A 52 15.45 -0.44 14.89
C ARG A 52 15.76 -1.69 15.69
N ILE A 53 14.82 -2.17 16.51
CA ILE A 53 14.97 -3.41 17.27
C ILE A 53 15.14 -4.58 16.30
N VAL A 54 14.27 -4.70 15.29
CA VAL A 54 14.41 -5.78 14.30
C VAL A 54 15.71 -5.64 13.51
N GLY A 55 16.08 -4.44 13.07
CA GLY A 55 17.29 -4.25 12.26
C GLY A 55 18.62 -4.38 13.02
N ASN A 56 18.68 -3.93 14.28
CA ASN A 56 19.93 -3.75 15.01
C ASN A 56 20.09 -4.67 16.23
N GLU A 57 19.00 -5.17 16.80
CA GLU A 57 19.03 -5.98 18.04
C GLU A 57 18.68 -7.46 17.81
N SER A 58 17.91 -7.77 16.76
CA SER A 58 17.42 -9.14 16.55
C SER A 58 18.46 -10.12 15.99
N GLY A 59 19.55 -9.61 15.37
CA GLY A 59 20.54 -10.41 14.65
C GLY A 59 20.06 -10.98 13.30
N ILE A 60 18.80 -10.78 12.93
CA ILE A 60 18.24 -11.32 11.67
C ILE A 60 18.91 -10.69 10.44
N ALA A 61 19.39 -9.46 10.55
CA ALA A 61 20.07 -8.74 9.47
C ALA A 61 21.55 -9.14 9.29
N ASP A 62 22.11 -9.97 10.18
CA ASP A 62 23.54 -10.30 10.19
C ASP A 62 23.93 -11.38 9.17
N THR A 63 22.95 -12.05 8.56
CA THR A 63 23.17 -13.13 7.58
C THR A 63 22.22 -12.98 6.40
N ILE A 64 22.72 -13.28 5.20
CA ILE A 64 21.91 -13.31 3.98
C ILE A 64 21.02 -14.55 4.04
N ASP A 65 19.71 -14.35 3.93
CA ASP A 65 18.68 -15.40 3.97
C ASP A 65 18.84 -16.40 5.14
N PRO A 66 18.58 -15.97 6.38
CA PRO A 66 18.76 -16.81 7.57
C PRO A 66 17.78 -17.98 7.66
N VAL A 67 16.78 -18.07 6.77
CA VAL A 67 15.80 -19.16 6.72
C VAL A 67 16.07 -20.18 5.61
N ALA A 68 17.10 -19.96 4.80
CA ALA A 68 17.53 -20.88 3.76
C ALA A 68 17.75 -22.30 4.30
N GLY A 69 17.24 -23.29 3.57
CA GLY A 69 17.34 -24.70 3.93
C GLY A 69 16.31 -25.18 4.97
N SER A 70 15.45 -24.31 5.49
CA SER A 70 14.31 -24.71 6.31
C SER A 70 13.33 -25.53 5.47
N TYR A 71 13.25 -26.84 5.70
CA TYR A 71 12.35 -27.73 4.95
C TYR A 71 10.91 -27.20 4.86
N TYR A 72 10.39 -26.63 5.96
CA TYR A 72 9.04 -26.07 5.96
C TYR A 72 8.92 -24.82 5.10
N ILE A 73 9.90 -23.92 5.11
CA ILE A 73 9.85 -22.69 4.32
C ILE A 73 10.09 -23.01 2.85
N GLU A 74 11.11 -23.80 2.53
CA GLU A 74 11.42 -24.22 1.15
C GLU A 74 10.21 -24.92 0.49
N SER A 75 9.60 -25.90 1.17
CA SER A 75 8.42 -26.59 0.63
C SER A 75 7.21 -25.67 0.41
N ARG A 76 7.06 -24.62 1.23
CA ARG A 76 6.03 -23.60 1.05
C ARG A 76 6.38 -22.62 -0.07
N THR A 77 7.65 -22.28 -0.24
CA THR A 77 8.14 -21.48 -1.36
C THR A 77 7.80 -22.17 -2.68
N ASP A 78 8.10 -23.47 -2.82
CA ASP A 78 7.77 -24.27 -4.00
C ASP A 78 6.27 -24.36 -4.29
N GLU A 79 5.45 -24.42 -3.24
CA GLU A 79 3.98 -24.44 -3.38
C GLU A 79 3.44 -23.10 -3.89
N ILE A 80 3.97 -21.99 -3.35
CA ILE A 80 3.60 -20.64 -3.78
C ILE A 80 4.05 -20.42 -5.23
N GLU A 81 5.28 -20.78 -5.58
CA GLU A 81 5.80 -20.64 -6.95
C GLU A 81 4.93 -21.38 -7.96
N ARG A 82 4.61 -22.65 -7.71
CA ARG A 82 3.71 -23.44 -8.59
C ARG A 82 2.34 -22.79 -8.73
N SER A 83 1.78 -22.29 -7.63
CA SER A 83 0.46 -21.63 -7.64
C SER A 83 0.49 -20.31 -8.42
N VAL A 84 1.55 -19.52 -8.27
CA VAL A 84 1.74 -18.26 -9.02
C VAL A 84 1.91 -18.55 -10.50
N ASN A 85 2.75 -19.52 -10.89
CA ASN A 85 2.96 -19.89 -12.28
C ASN A 85 1.66 -20.38 -12.95
N SER A 86 0.85 -21.17 -12.23
CA SER A 86 -0.48 -21.58 -12.71
C SER A 86 -1.42 -20.38 -12.91
N LEU A 87 -1.42 -19.41 -11.99
CA LEU A 87 -2.23 -18.19 -12.12
C LEU A 87 -1.77 -17.34 -13.31
N LEU A 88 -0.46 -17.18 -13.50
CA LEU A 88 0.10 -16.46 -14.65
C LEU A 88 -0.28 -17.12 -15.97
N GLY A 89 -0.19 -18.46 -16.06
CA GLY A 89 -0.66 -19.20 -17.24
C GLY A 89 -2.13 -18.93 -17.56
N ARG A 90 -3.01 -18.93 -16.56
CA ARG A 90 -4.44 -18.58 -16.74
C ARG A 90 -4.64 -17.14 -17.25
N ILE A 91 -3.81 -16.19 -16.82
CA ILE A 91 -3.87 -14.80 -17.28
C ILE A 91 -3.44 -14.70 -18.74
N GLU A 92 -2.37 -15.40 -19.12
CA GLU A 92 -1.90 -15.45 -20.51
C GLU A 92 -2.93 -16.10 -21.44
N GLU A 93 -3.57 -17.20 -21.03
CA GLU A 93 -4.68 -17.83 -21.77
C GLU A 93 -5.90 -16.90 -21.93
N HIS A 94 -6.12 -15.99 -20.98
CA HIS A 94 -7.14 -14.94 -21.06
C HIS A 94 -6.76 -13.78 -22.01
N GLY A 95 -5.59 -13.86 -22.64
CA GLY A 95 -5.05 -12.86 -23.55
C GLY A 95 -4.34 -11.70 -22.85
N GLY A 96 -3.72 -11.99 -21.70
CA GLY A 96 -2.85 -11.08 -20.96
C GLY A 96 -3.55 -10.26 -19.88
N ILE A 97 -2.74 -9.54 -19.09
CA ILE A 97 -3.20 -8.81 -17.89
C ILE A 97 -4.25 -7.72 -18.18
N ASP A 98 -4.14 -7.00 -19.31
CA ASP A 98 -5.09 -5.95 -19.68
C ASP A 98 -6.51 -6.52 -19.90
N LYS A 99 -6.61 -7.63 -20.65
CA LYS A 99 -7.89 -8.31 -20.86
C LYS A 99 -8.44 -8.91 -19.57
N ALA A 100 -7.58 -9.50 -18.74
CA ALA A 100 -7.98 -10.08 -17.45
C ALA A 100 -8.53 -9.01 -16.48
N ILE A 101 -7.98 -7.79 -16.50
CA ILE A 101 -8.50 -6.66 -15.70
C ILE A 101 -9.83 -6.16 -16.27
N LYS A 102 -9.92 -5.97 -17.59
CA LYS A 102 -11.15 -5.48 -18.26
C LYS A 102 -12.32 -6.45 -18.14
N SER A 103 -12.05 -7.76 -18.15
CA SER A 103 -13.08 -8.79 -17.98
C SER A 103 -13.56 -8.94 -16.52
N GLY A 104 -12.87 -8.32 -15.55
CA GLY A 104 -13.19 -8.44 -14.13
C GLY A 104 -12.66 -9.72 -13.47
N MET A 105 -11.84 -10.52 -14.16
CA MET A 105 -11.30 -11.79 -13.65
C MET A 105 -10.53 -11.58 -12.34
N ILE A 106 -9.59 -10.64 -12.32
CA ILE A 106 -8.73 -10.37 -11.15
C ILE A 106 -9.57 -9.89 -9.95
N GLN A 107 -10.49 -8.95 -10.20
CA GLN A 107 -11.38 -8.38 -9.19
C GLN A 107 -12.30 -9.46 -8.59
N SER A 108 -12.77 -10.39 -9.41
CA SER A 108 -13.59 -11.53 -8.98
C SER A 108 -12.81 -12.46 -8.04
N GLU A 109 -11.57 -12.82 -8.38
CA GLU A 109 -10.74 -13.68 -7.52
C GLU A 109 -10.42 -13.01 -6.16
N VAL A 110 -10.11 -11.71 -6.18
CA VAL A 110 -9.90 -10.93 -4.94
C VAL A 110 -11.19 -10.92 -4.10
N LYS A 111 -12.35 -10.71 -4.71
CA LYS A 111 -13.64 -10.72 -4.02
C LYS A 111 -13.92 -12.08 -3.38
N LYS A 112 -13.73 -13.19 -4.10
CA LYS A 112 -13.90 -14.55 -3.57
C LYS A 112 -13.00 -14.81 -2.36
N SER A 113 -11.72 -14.42 -2.45
CA SER A 113 -10.76 -14.57 -1.35
C SER A 113 -11.20 -13.78 -0.11
N ARG A 114 -11.66 -12.54 -0.30
CA ARG A 114 -12.20 -11.71 0.78
C ARG A 114 -13.44 -12.32 1.42
N GLU A 115 -14.38 -12.81 0.62
CA GLU A 115 -15.62 -13.42 1.12
C GLU A 115 -15.32 -14.68 1.94
N LYS A 116 -14.41 -15.53 1.45
CA LYS A 116 -13.92 -16.71 2.19
C LYS A 116 -13.32 -16.31 3.54
N LEU A 117 -12.42 -15.33 3.57
CA LEU A 117 -11.79 -14.84 4.80
C LEU A 117 -12.84 -14.33 5.81
N LEU A 118 -13.79 -13.51 5.35
CA LEU A 118 -14.85 -12.97 6.20
C LEU A 118 -15.76 -14.06 6.75
N HIS A 119 -16.07 -15.07 5.93
CA HIS A 119 -16.89 -16.20 6.34
C HIS A 119 -16.17 -17.05 7.40
N GLU A 120 -14.89 -17.39 7.19
CA GLU A 120 -14.06 -18.10 8.18
C GLU A 120 -13.97 -17.34 9.51
N MET A 121 -13.87 -16.01 9.48
CA MET A 121 -13.83 -15.17 10.67
C MET A 121 -15.16 -15.15 11.41
N LYS A 122 -16.29 -15.11 10.68
CA LYS A 122 -17.65 -15.12 11.26
C LYS A 122 -17.99 -16.45 11.91
N GLU A 123 -17.54 -17.56 11.31
CA GLU A 123 -17.75 -18.91 11.84
C GLU A 123 -16.77 -19.28 12.95
N GLY A 124 -15.81 -18.41 13.28
CA GLY A 124 -14.78 -18.71 14.28
C GLY A 124 -13.74 -19.73 13.83
N ARG A 125 -13.74 -20.17 12.56
CA ARG A 125 -12.69 -21.04 12.00
C ARG A 125 -11.34 -20.34 11.92
N ARG A 126 -11.35 -19.02 11.74
CA ARG A 126 -10.15 -18.18 11.80
C ARG A 126 -10.20 -17.28 13.03
N LEU A 127 -9.28 -17.51 13.95
CA LEU A 127 -9.20 -16.80 15.23
C LEU A 127 -8.43 -15.48 15.10
N LEU A 128 -8.96 -14.42 15.69
CA LEU A 128 -8.37 -13.08 15.70
C LEU A 128 -8.55 -12.43 17.08
N VAL A 129 -7.45 -12.38 17.84
CA VAL A 129 -7.37 -11.79 19.20
C VAL A 129 -7.80 -10.32 19.22
N GLY A 130 -8.66 -9.94 20.17
CA GLY A 130 -9.21 -8.58 20.25
C GLY A 130 -10.31 -8.29 19.21
N TYR A 131 -10.70 -9.26 18.37
CA TYR A 131 -11.79 -9.11 17.41
C TYR A 131 -12.92 -10.12 17.63
N ASN A 132 -12.69 -11.40 17.30
CA ASN A 132 -13.69 -12.46 17.48
C ASN A 132 -13.38 -13.37 18.68
N ILE A 133 -12.18 -13.26 19.26
CA ILE A 133 -11.81 -13.88 20.53
C ILE A 133 -11.14 -12.85 21.44
N LEU A 134 -11.28 -13.04 22.77
CA LEU A 134 -10.62 -12.20 23.79
C LEU A 134 -10.80 -10.69 23.55
N ARG A 135 -12.02 -10.27 23.21
CA ARG A 135 -12.34 -8.87 22.96
C ARG A 135 -12.45 -8.14 24.30
N ASP A 136 -11.63 -7.11 24.50
CA ASP A 136 -11.82 -6.20 25.63
C ASP A 136 -12.95 -5.22 25.31
N GLY A 137 -13.91 -5.09 26.22
CA GLY A 137 -15.07 -4.20 26.05
C GLY A 137 -14.75 -2.73 26.29
N ARG A 138 -13.50 -2.40 26.62
CA ARG A 138 -13.08 -1.06 27.03
C ARG A 138 -11.90 -0.58 26.19
N ARG A 139 -12.15 0.32 25.24
CA ARG A 139 -11.26 1.44 24.88
C ARG A 139 -11.88 2.25 23.74
N LYS A 140 -11.92 3.57 23.90
CA LYS A 140 -12.09 4.53 22.80
C LYS A 140 -10.69 5.03 22.46
N ILE A 141 -10.27 4.87 21.22
CA ILE A 141 -9.09 5.58 20.73
C ILE A 141 -9.53 7.03 20.47
N ASP A 142 -8.82 8.00 21.06
CA ASP A 142 -9.00 9.41 20.71
C ASP A 142 -8.46 9.65 19.30
N ILE A 143 -9.39 9.79 18.36
CA ILE A 143 -9.10 10.06 16.95
C ILE A 143 -8.66 11.53 16.85
N LEU A 144 -7.35 11.77 16.68
CA LEU A 144 -6.83 13.11 16.41
C LEU A 144 -7.25 13.56 15.00
N ARG A 145 -8.32 14.36 14.90
CA ARG A 145 -8.66 15.03 13.65
C ARG A 145 -7.78 16.25 13.48
N GLU A 146 -6.77 16.16 12.62
CA GLU A 146 -6.12 17.37 12.11
C GLU A 146 -7.15 18.13 11.24
N PRO A 147 -7.35 19.45 11.48
CA PRO A 147 -8.11 20.26 10.56
C PRO A 147 -7.35 20.33 9.24
N VAL A 148 -7.99 19.88 8.15
CA VAL A 148 -7.45 20.09 6.80
C VAL A 148 -7.61 21.58 6.52
N SER A 149 -6.55 22.37 6.68
CA SER A 149 -6.53 23.75 6.22
C SER A 149 -6.09 23.76 4.76
N PRO A 150 -6.96 24.02 3.78
CA PRO A 150 -6.54 24.18 2.40
C PRO A 150 -5.99 25.61 2.25
N SER A 151 -4.83 25.90 2.83
CA SER A 151 -4.09 27.12 2.48
C SER A 151 -3.19 26.83 1.28
N PHE A 152 -3.80 26.47 0.14
CA PHE A 152 -3.09 26.56 -1.13
C PHE A 152 -3.06 28.03 -1.51
N ARG A 153 -1.89 28.65 -1.39
CA ARG A 153 -1.64 29.98 -1.96
C ARG A 153 -1.63 29.79 -3.48
N LEU A 154 -2.76 30.03 -4.13
CA LEU A 154 -2.81 30.14 -5.58
C LEU A 154 -1.85 31.27 -5.96
N MET A 155 -0.76 30.93 -6.64
CA MET A 155 0.09 31.96 -7.21
C MET A 155 -0.72 32.71 -8.26
N ASP A 156 -0.55 34.04 -8.30
CA ASP A 156 -1.16 34.86 -9.34
C ASP A 156 -0.59 34.44 -10.70
N ARG A 157 -1.44 33.97 -11.60
CA ARG A 157 -1.05 33.32 -12.87
C ARG A 157 -1.92 33.84 -14.00
N SER A 158 -1.63 35.05 -14.44
CA SER A 158 -2.20 35.64 -15.64
C SER A 158 -1.10 35.72 -16.71
N GLY A 159 -1.22 34.92 -17.77
CA GLY A 159 -0.29 34.98 -18.90
C GLY A 159 -0.49 33.89 -19.95
N VAL A 160 -0.25 34.25 -21.21
CA VAL A 160 -0.32 33.37 -22.41
C VAL A 160 0.60 32.15 -22.30
N ALA A 161 1.67 32.23 -21.52
CA ALA A 161 2.58 31.10 -21.27
C ALA A 161 1.93 29.96 -20.45
N SER A 162 0.95 30.30 -19.60
CA SER A 162 0.21 29.35 -18.76
C SER A 162 -0.76 28.49 -19.59
N GLU A 163 -1.54 29.13 -20.46
CA GLU A 163 -2.45 28.44 -21.39
C GLU A 163 -1.70 27.55 -22.38
N LYS A 164 -0.55 28.02 -22.89
CA LYS A 164 0.32 27.22 -23.75
C LYS A 164 0.83 25.95 -23.07
N CYS A 165 1.22 26.02 -21.79
CA CYS A 165 1.68 24.83 -21.07
C CYS A 165 0.58 23.77 -20.96
N LEU A 166 -0.67 24.17 -20.76
CA LEU A 166 -1.80 23.24 -20.68
C LEU A 166 -2.19 22.68 -22.05
N SER A 167 -2.14 23.49 -23.11
CA SER A 167 -2.36 23.00 -24.48
C SER A 167 -1.25 22.05 -24.93
N ASP A 168 -0.01 22.29 -24.53
CA ASP A 168 1.13 21.43 -24.83
C ASP A 168 0.93 20.03 -24.21
N ILE A 169 0.39 19.94 -22.98
CA ILE A 169 0.01 18.66 -22.35
C ILE A 169 -1.08 17.96 -23.17
N ALA A 170 -2.15 18.66 -23.53
CA ALA A 170 -3.27 18.10 -24.29
C ALA A 170 -2.88 17.64 -25.70
N SER A 171 -1.81 18.19 -26.27
CA SER A 171 -1.30 17.81 -27.59
C SER A 171 -0.19 16.73 -27.56
N SER A 172 0.36 16.42 -26.38
CA SER A 172 1.49 15.51 -26.23
C SER A 172 1.07 14.04 -26.20
N GLU A 173 1.79 13.15 -26.88
CA GLU A 173 1.50 11.71 -26.80
C GLU A 173 1.86 11.17 -25.40
N PRO A 174 0.95 10.45 -24.71
CA PRO A 174 1.12 10.00 -23.32
C PRO A 174 2.35 9.12 -23.06
N SER A 175 2.83 8.41 -24.09
CA SER A 175 3.97 7.48 -24.04
C SER A 175 5.30 8.10 -24.45
N SER A 176 5.35 9.43 -24.64
CA SER A 176 6.56 10.13 -25.09
C SER A 176 7.25 10.88 -23.95
N GLY A 177 8.58 11.05 -24.05
CA GLY A 177 9.32 11.96 -23.17
C GLY A 177 8.80 13.40 -23.21
N ALA A 178 8.13 13.79 -24.31
CA ALA A 178 7.52 15.10 -24.46
C ALA A 178 6.34 15.33 -23.50
N ALA A 179 5.57 14.30 -23.16
CA ALA A 179 4.50 14.42 -22.16
C ALA A 179 5.07 14.69 -20.76
N MET A 180 6.16 14.01 -20.39
CA MET A 180 6.84 14.27 -19.12
C MET A 180 7.44 15.68 -19.07
N ASP A 181 8.05 16.14 -20.16
CA ASP A 181 8.58 17.51 -20.26
C ASP A 181 7.48 18.56 -20.16
N ALA A 182 6.32 18.32 -20.78
CA ALA A 182 5.16 19.20 -20.67
C ALA A 182 4.63 19.27 -19.23
N LEU A 183 4.57 18.14 -18.53
CA LEU A 183 4.19 18.09 -17.11
C LEU A 183 5.17 18.85 -16.22
N ILE A 184 6.48 18.64 -16.41
CA ILE A 184 7.52 19.36 -15.66
C ILE A 184 7.40 20.86 -15.90
N LYS A 185 7.20 21.29 -17.15
CA LYS A 185 6.97 22.71 -17.48
C LYS A 185 5.73 23.25 -16.78
N ALA A 186 4.62 22.51 -16.79
CA ALA A 186 3.39 22.94 -16.16
C ALA A 186 3.54 23.11 -14.63
N PHE A 187 4.14 22.15 -13.95
CA PHE A 187 4.40 22.27 -12.51
C PHE A 187 5.41 23.38 -12.17
N ARG A 188 6.40 23.65 -13.03
CA ARG A 188 7.31 24.79 -12.86
C ARG A 188 6.62 26.15 -13.01
N HIS A 189 5.60 26.24 -13.86
CA HIS A 189 4.70 27.41 -13.93
C HIS A 189 3.66 27.41 -12.80
N GLY A 190 3.70 26.40 -11.95
CA GLY A 190 2.96 26.28 -10.71
C GLY A 190 1.64 25.54 -10.84
N HIS A 191 1.22 25.11 -12.03
CA HIS A 191 -0.09 24.51 -12.27
C HIS A 191 -0.47 23.48 -11.21
N SER A 192 -1.73 23.53 -10.76
CA SER A 192 -2.20 22.60 -9.74
C SER A 192 -2.36 21.20 -10.32
N ILE A 193 -2.33 20.18 -9.45
CA ILE A 193 -2.60 18.80 -9.87
C ILE A 193 -3.98 18.70 -10.52
N GLY A 194 -4.98 19.45 -10.02
CA GLY A 194 -6.32 19.47 -10.60
C GLY A 194 -6.33 19.99 -12.05
N GLU A 195 -5.65 21.11 -12.31
CA GLU A 195 -5.54 21.71 -13.65
C GLU A 195 -4.86 20.77 -14.65
N VAL A 196 -3.73 20.18 -14.23
CA VAL A 196 -2.98 19.23 -15.07
C VAL A 196 -3.82 17.98 -15.35
N THR A 197 -4.53 17.48 -14.34
CA THR A 197 -5.41 16.30 -14.49
C THR A 197 -6.57 16.60 -15.44
N SER A 198 -7.20 17.77 -15.30
CA SER A 198 -8.26 18.21 -16.22
C SER A 198 -7.76 18.34 -17.65
N ALA A 199 -6.54 18.84 -17.86
CA ALA A 199 -5.94 18.94 -19.19
C ALA A 199 -5.69 17.56 -19.83
N ILE A 200 -5.22 16.57 -19.04
CA ILE A 200 -5.02 15.19 -19.51
C ILE A 200 -6.36 14.50 -19.81
N CYS A 201 -7.40 14.71 -19.00
CA CYS A 201 -8.71 14.09 -19.21
C CYS A 201 -9.50 14.64 -20.41
N LEU A 202 -9.07 15.77 -20.98
CA LEU A 202 -9.66 16.34 -22.19
C LEU A 202 -9.05 15.76 -23.49
N MET A 203 -8.04 14.89 -23.38
CA MET A 203 -7.49 14.09 -24.48
C MET A 203 -8.37 12.88 -24.77
#